data_AF-A0A1P8UI74-F1
#
_entry.id   AF-A0A1P8UI74-F1
#
_cell.length_a   1.000
_cell.length_b   1.000
_cell.length_c   1.000
_cell.angle_alpha   90.00
_cell.angle_beta   90.00
_cell.angle_gamma   90.00
#
_symmetry.space_group_name_H-M   'P 1'
#
loop_
_entity.id
_entity.type
_entity.pdbx_description
1 polymer ?
#
loop_
_entity_poly.entity_id
_entity_poly.type
_entity_poly.pdbx_seq_one_letter_code
_entity_poly.pdbx_strand_id
1 'polypeptide(L)'
;MDCFTGKGIISGYIGSTKFRPSAWAEMLCDCVAIFNLSTRILLYADYLRPIYSDRYGHCVQVDFDVLQRAQPAAYEHVLGFIHSNHLQVFGLDGHLLPPSSDDVAEVA
;
A
#
# COMPACT_ATOMS: atom_id res chain seq x y z
N MET A 1 -6.65 12.23 8.25
CA MET A 1 -6.15 10.84 8.34
C MET A 1 -4.72 10.92 7.89
N ASP A 2 -3.82 10.29 8.62
CA ASP A 2 -2.42 10.19 8.21
C ASP A 2 -2.32 9.76 6.73
N CYS A 3 -1.51 10.46 5.95
CA CYS A 3 -1.33 10.18 4.53
C CYS A 3 0.08 9.67 4.21
N PHE A 4 0.25 9.14 3.01
CA PHE A 4 1.57 8.81 2.45
C PHE A 4 1.66 9.44 1.07
N THR A 5 2.86 9.83 0.66
CA THR A 5 3.13 10.42 -0.65
C THR A 5 4.25 9.68 -1.36
N GLY A 6 4.30 9.79 -2.68
CA GLY A 6 5.31 9.15 -3.51
C GLY A 6 5.24 7.62 -3.54
N LYS A 7 6.36 7.00 -3.89
CA LYS A 7 6.48 5.53 -4.03
C LYS A 7 6.98 4.89 -2.75
N GLY A 8 6.38 3.77 -2.38
CA GLY A 8 6.75 3.01 -1.20
C GLY A 8 6.46 1.53 -1.27
N ILE A 9 6.81 0.85 -0.18
CA ILE A 9 6.58 -0.56 0.07
C ILE A 9 5.81 -0.71 1.38
N ILE A 10 4.61 -1.28 1.32
CA ILE A 10 3.87 -1.70 2.51
C ILE A 10 4.42 -3.06 2.94
N SER A 11 5.10 -3.11 4.07
CA SER A 11 5.84 -4.28 4.56
C SER A 11 4.92 -5.44 4.90
N GLY A 12 5.37 -6.66 4.54
CA GLY A 12 4.77 -7.92 5.02
C GLY A 12 5.21 -8.31 6.42
N TYR A 13 5.93 -7.44 7.12
CA TYR A 13 6.36 -7.60 8.51
C TYR A 13 5.95 -6.40 9.35
N ILE A 14 5.56 -6.70 10.59
CA ILE A 14 5.40 -5.73 11.67
C ILE A 14 6.53 -6.01 12.66
N GLY A 15 7.58 -5.18 12.63
CA GLY A 15 8.84 -5.49 13.32
C GLY A 15 9.46 -6.78 12.77
N SER A 16 9.60 -7.80 13.62
CA SER A 16 10.10 -9.14 13.21
C SER A 16 8.99 -10.15 12.91
N THR A 17 7.71 -9.77 13.07
CA THR A 17 6.58 -10.69 12.92
C THR A 17 6.01 -10.61 11.51
N LYS A 18 5.90 -11.75 10.82
CA LYS A 18 5.29 -11.83 9.49
C LYS A 18 3.78 -11.59 9.58
N PHE A 19 3.27 -10.63 8.82
CA PHE A 19 1.85 -10.34 8.68
C PHE A 19 1.13 -11.46 7.92
N ARG A 20 -0.12 -11.75 8.30
CA ARG A 20 -0.91 -12.87 7.80
C ARG A 20 -2.35 -12.42 7.49
N PRO A 21 -3.06 -13.13 6.59
CA PRO A 21 -2.61 -14.31 5.83
C PRO A 21 -1.53 -13.98 4.78
N SER A 22 -0.79 -14.96 4.26
CA SER A 22 0.27 -14.67 3.26
C SER A 22 -0.27 -13.99 1.99
N ALA A 23 -1.52 -14.27 1.64
CA ALA A 23 -2.19 -13.74 0.45
C ALA A 23 -2.73 -12.30 0.64
N TRP A 24 -2.41 -11.64 1.77
CA TRP A 24 -2.95 -10.31 2.08
C TRP A 24 -2.56 -9.26 1.02
N ALA A 25 -1.37 -9.39 0.43
CA ALA A 25 -0.86 -8.43 -0.54
C ALA A 25 -1.69 -8.48 -1.82
N GLU A 26 -1.98 -9.69 -2.31
CA GLU A 26 -2.86 -9.94 -3.44
C GLU A 26 -4.28 -9.43 -3.14
N MET A 27 -4.83 -9.79 -1.98
CA MET A 27 -6.17 -9.36 -1.55
C MET A 27 -6.32 -7.84 -1.49
N LEU A 28 -5.29 -7.12 -1.03
CA LEU A 28 -5.32 -5.66 -1.01
C LEU A 28 -5.27 -5.09 -2.44
N CYS A 29 -4.44 -5.66 -3.33
CA CYS A 29 -4.27 -5.14 -4.68
C CYS A 29 -5.46 -5.42 -5.60
N ASP A 30 -6.30 -6.41 -5.28
CA ASP A 30 -7.51 -6.72 -6.05
C ASP A 30 -8.49 -5.53 -6.14
N CYS A 31 -8.45 -4.58 -5.18
CA CYS A 31 -9.35 -3.42 -5.18
C CYS A 31 -9.19 -2.47 -6.37
N VAL A 32 -8.06 -2.55 -7.09
CA VAL A 32 -7.79 -1.77 -8.33
C VAL A 32 -7.49 -2.66 -9.53
N ALA A 33 -7.63 -3.97 -9.38
CA ALA A 33 -7.31 -4.90 -10.45
C ALA A 33 -8.40 -4.93 -11.52
N ILE A 34 -7.99 -5.20 -12.77
CA ILE A 34 -8.89 -5.28 -13.92
C ILE A 34 -8.88 -6.69 -14.47
N PHE A 35 -10.06 -7.27 -14.66
CA PHE A 35 -10.19 -8.57 -15.30
C PHE A 35 -10.12 -8.43 -16.84
N ASN A 36 -9.08 -9.00 -17.45
CA ASN A 36 -8.96 -9.01 -18.90
C ASN A 36 -9.80 -10.14 -19.49
N LEU A 37 -10.88 -9.79 -20.19
CA LEU A 37 -11.82 -10.77 -20.76
C LEU A 37 -11.19 -11.68 -21.83
N SER A 38 -10.18 -11.19 -22.55
CA SER A 38 -9.52 -11.94 -23.63
C SER A 38 -8.58 -13.01 -23.06
N THR A 39 -7.72 -12.61 -22.12
CA THR A 39 -6.74 -13.53 -21.51
C THR A 39 -7.31 -14.30 -20.33
N ARG A 40 -8.46 -13.89 -19.80
CA ARG A 40 -9.08 -14.40 -18.55
C ARG A 40 -8.16 -14.31 -17.34
N ILE A 41 -7.32 -13.27 -17.31
CA ILE A 41 -6.36 -13.02 -16.23
C ILE A 41 -6.72 -11.71 -15.54
N LEU A 42 -6.58 -11.71 -14.21
CA LEU A 42 -6.66 -10.50 -13.40
C LEU A 42 -5.34 -9.73 -13.48
N LEU A 43 -5.40 -8.45 -13.87
CA LEU A 43 -4.24 -7.58 -14.03
C LEU A 43 -4.21 -6.57 -12.88
N TYR A 44 -3.13 -6.57 -12.12
CA TYR A 44 -2.88 -5.55 -11.10
C TYR A 44 -2.49 -4.22 -11.73
N ALA A 45 -2.84 -3.13 -11.06
CA ALA A 45 -2.42 -1.79 -11.49
C ALA A 45 -0.92 -1.58 -11.22
N ASP A 46 -0.23 -0.85 -12.10
CA ASP A 46 1.20 -0.59 -11.94
C ASP A 46 1.54 0.21 -10.66
N TYR A 47 0.58 1.00 -10.16
CA TYR A 47 0.70 1.83 -8.96
C TYR A 47 0.28 1.12 -7.66
N LEU A 48 -0.22 -0.12 -7.73
CA LEU A 48 -0.56 -0.92 -6.54
C LEU A 48 -0.52 -2.41 -6.90
N ARG A 49 0.58 -3.08 -6.55
CA ARG A 49 0.81 -4.47 -6.93
C ARG A 49 1.47 -5.30 -5.83
N PRO A 50 1.13 -6.60 -5.72
CA PRO A 50 1.79 -7.49 -4.79
C PRO A 50 3.17 -7.84 -5.32
N ILE A 51 4.16 -7.90 -4.43
CA ILE A 51 5.52 -8.34 -4.74
C ILE A 51 6.04 -9.22 -3.59
N TYR A 52 6.99 -10.10 -3.90
CA TYR A 52 7.81 -10.75 -2.90
C TYR A 52 9.18 -10.08 -2.84
N SER A 53 9.65 -9.79 -1.64
CA SER A 53 10.98 -9.23 -1.38
C SER A 53 11.63 -10.01 -0.24
N ASP A 54 12.93 -10.31 -0.37
CA ASP A 54 13.68 -10.95 0.71
C ASP A 54 13.68 -10.11 2.01
N ARG A 55 13.64 -8.78 1.87
CA ARG A 55 13.61 -7.84 3.01
C ARG A 55 12.22 -7.69 3.63
N TYR A 56 11.18 -7.65 2.80
CA TYR A 56 9.83 -7.25 3.23
C TYR A 56 8.79 -8.38 3.15
N GLY A 57 9.16 -9.58 2.70
CA GLY A 57 8.27 -10.73 2.59
C GLY A 57 7.26 -10.57 1.46
N HIS A 58 6.01 -11.03 1.69
CA HIS A 58 4.90 -10.68 0.81
C HIS A 58 4.48 -9.26 1.14
N CYS A 59 4.77 -8.33 0.23
CA CYS A 59 4.55 -6.91 0.44
C CYS A 59 3.83 -6.31 -0.77
N VAL A 60 3.46 -5.03 -0.65
CA VAL A 60 2.81 -4.28 -1.72
C VAL A 60 3.71 -3.13 -2.13
N GLN A 61 4.01 -3.04 -3.42
CA GLN A 61 4.60 -1.84 -4.00
C GLN A 61 3.47 -0.89 -4.38
N VAL A 62 3.60 0.37 -3.96
CA VAL A 62 2.57 1.39 -4.15
C VAL A 62 3.17 2.71 -4.60
N ASP A 63 2.46 3.42 -5.47
CA ASP A 63 2.67 4.84 -5.77
C ASP A 63 1.44 5.60 -5.25
N PHE A 64 1.58 6.21 -4.08
CA PHE A 64 0.47 6.84 -3.35
C PHE A 64 -0.11 8.03 -4.11
N ASP A 65 0.74 8.84 -4.75
CA ASP A 65 0.31 10.01 -5.52
C ASP A 65 -0.47 9.61 -6.78
N VAL A 66 -0.08 8.51 -7.43
CA VAL A 66 -0.83 7.97 -8.57
C VAL A 66 -2.12 7.30 -8.10
N LEU A 67 -2.07 6.49 -7.03
CA LEU A 67 -3.25 5.82 -6.47
C LEU A 67 -4.33 6.83 -6.04
N GLN A 68 -3.95 7.88 -5.32
CA GLN A 68 -4.87 8.93 -4.86
C GLN A 68 -5.56 9.65 -6.04
N ARG A 69 -4.81 9.98 -7.10
CA ARG A 69 -5.37 10.66 -8.27
C ARG A 69 -6.21 9.74 -9.16
N ALA A 70 -5.78 8.49 -9.34
CA ALA A 70 -6.43 7.55 -10.25
C ALA A 70 -7.67 6.91 -9.64
N GLN A 71 -7.63 6.55 -8.35
CA GLN A 71 -8.70 5.84 -7.66
C GLN A 71 -8.79 6.26 -6.18
N PRO A 72 -9.37 7.45 -5.88
CA PRO A 72 -9.39 8.00 -4.51
C PRO A 72 -10.03 7.07 -3.46
N ALA A 73 -11.10 6.35 -3.82
CA ALA A 73 -11.73 5.41 -2.90
C ALA A 73 -10.83 4.22 -2.53
N ALA A 74 -10.02 3.74 -3.48
CA ALA A 74 -9.04 2.68 -3.20
C ALA A 74 -7.86 3.20 -2.38
N TYR A 75 -7.44 4.45 -2.60
CA TYR A 75 -6.46 5.11 -1.75
C TYR A 75 -6.90 5.13 -0.28
N GLU A 76 -8.12 5.61 0.00
CA GLU A 76 -8.69 5.60 1.36
C GLU A 76 -8.77 4.18 1.95
N HIS A 77 -9.16 3.20 1.13
CA HIS A 77 -9.18 1.80 1.55
C HIS A 77 -7.80 1.28 1.95
N VAL A 78 -6.77 1.59 1.15
CA VAL A 78 -5.37 1.20 1.41
C VAL A 78 -4.86 1.86 2.69
N LEU A 79 -5.10 3.17 2.89
CA LEU A 79 -4.73 3.86 4.13
C LEU A 79 -5.43 3.23 5.35
N GLY A 80 -6.74 3.01 5.25
CA GLY A 80 -7.51 2.35 6.31
C GLY A 80 -6.95 0.96 6.65
N PHE A 81 -6.56 0.19 5.63
CA PHE A 81 -5.96 -1.13 5.81
C PHE A 81 -4.60 -1.06 6.51
N ILE A 82 -3.71 -0.16 6.09
CA ILE A 82 -2.40 0.05 6.71
C ILE A 82 -2.57 0.39 8.20
N HIS A 83 -3.42 1.35 8.53
CA HIS A 83 -3.62 1.81 9.90
C HIS A 83 -4.26 0.74 10.78
N SER A 84 -5.32 0.08 10.30
CA SER A 84 -6.07 -0.92 11.07
C SER A 84 -5.22 -2.14 11.44
N ASN A 85 -4.18 -2.42 10.65
CA ASN A 85 -3.29 -3.55 10.83
C ASN A 85 -1.89 -3.15 11.33
N HIS A 86 -1.66 -1.86 11.59
CA HIS A 86 -0.37 -1.31 12.00
C HIS A 86 0.79 -1.71 11.08
N LEU A 87 0.54 -1.71 9.76
CA LEU A 87 1.55 -2.06 8.77
C LEU A 87 2.58 -0.93 8.65
N GLN A 88 3.83 -1.33 8.45
CA GLN A 88 4.94 -0.39 8.27
C GLN A 88 5.10 -0.08 6.78
N VAL A 89 5.25 1.20 6.45
CA VAL A 89 5.50 1.66 5.08
C VAL A 89 6.94 2.14 4.97
N PHE A 90 7.63 1.72 3.92
CA PHE A 90 9.01 2.12 3.65
C PHE A 90 9.11 2.85 2.32
N GLY A 91 9.99 3.83 2.24
CA GLY A 91 10.38 4.46 0.99
C GLY A 91 11.19 3.48 0.14
N LEU A 92 11.35 3.78 -1.15
CA LEU A 92 12.19 2.96 -2.03
C LEU A 92 13.67 2.99 -1.65
N ASP A 93 14.09 3.99 -0.86
CA ASP A 93 15.40 4.08 -0.22
C ASP A 93 15.56 3.17 1.02
N GLY A 94 14.46 2.54 1.45
CA GLY A 94 14.41 1.63 2.59
C GLY A 94 14.23 2.31 3.94
N HIS A 95 14.03 3.63 3.98
CA HIS A 95 13.69 4.34 5.21
C HIS A 95 12.22 4.16 5.55
N LEU A 96 11.91 4.01 6.85
CA LEU A 96 10.52 3.96 7.31
C LEU A 96 9.88 5.32 7.01
N LEU A 97 8.79 5.31 6.24
CA LEU A 97 7.99 6.50 6.01
C LEU A 97 7.08 6.68 7.23
N PRO A 98 7.24 7.78 7.99
CA PRO A 98 6.23 8.10 8.97
C PRO A 98 4.93 8.44 8.23
N PRO A 99 3.77 8.09 8.81
CA PRO A 99 2.53 8.71 8.37
C PRO A 99 2.70 10.23 8.40
N SER A 100 2.41 10.93 7.31
CA SER A 100 2.34 12.38 7.38
C SER A 100 1.07 12.75 8.13
N SER A 101 1.25 13.15 9.38
CA SER A 101 0.28 14.01 10.06
C SER A 101 0.19 15.29 9.24
N ASP A 102 -0.96 15.51 8.60
CA ASP A 102 -1.32 16.85 8.12
C ASP A 102 -0.98 17.82 9.26
N ASP A 103 -0.21 18.86 8.95
CA ASP A 103 0.05 19.95 9.90
C ASP A 103 -1.29 20.35 10.53
N VAL A 104 -1.41 20.15 11.84
CA VAL A 104 -2.36 20.90 12.65
C VAL A 104 -1.83 22.33 12.71
N ALA A 105 -1.90 23.04 11.58
CA ALA A 105 -1.78 24.48 11.54
C ALA A 105 -3.10 25.04 12.06
N GLU A 106 -3.21 25.05 13.39
CA GLU A 106 -3.62 26.20 14.18
C GLU A 106 -4.35 27.30 13.39
N VAL A 107 -5.67 27.16 13.24
CA VAL A 107 -6.56 28.32 13.11
C VAL A 107 -6.70 28.94 14.49
N ALA A 108 -5.73 29.77 14.85
CA ALA A 108 -5.85 30.81 15.87
C ALA A 108 -6.38 32.11 15.23
#